data_AF-V9IHS4-F1
#
_entry.id   AF-V9IHS4-F1
#
_cell.length_a   1.000
_cell.length_b   1.000
_cell.length_c   1.000
_cell.angle_alpha   90.00
_cell.angle_beta   90.00
_cell.angle_gamma   90.00
#
_symmetry.space_group_name_H-M   'P 1'
#
loop_
_entity.id
_entity.type
_entity.pdbx_description
1 polymer ?
#
loop_
_entity_poly.entity_id
_entity_poly.type
_entity_poly.pdbx_seq_one_letter_code
_entity_poly.pdbx_strand_id
1 'polypeptide(L)'
;MWLTACTAVVGYVPEGSFKRWLNYKVSIMCFGVLSSALSSVITYHNPENRPIRGICVANHTSPIDVLVLMCDNCYSLIGQRHGGFLGILQRALARASPHIWFERCEVKDREAVTKRLKNIFLILQIHLYLFFLKALV
;
A
#
# COMPACT_ATOMS: atom_id res chain seq x y z
N MET A 1 17.31 -1.62 -1.63
CA MET A 1 18.03 -1.97 -2.87
C MET A 1 17.21 -2.90 -3.75
N TRP A 2 16.91 -4.13 -3.31
CA TRP A 2 16.08 -5.08 -4.08
C TRP A 2 14.67 -4.55 -4.39
N LEU A 3 13.93 -4.14 -3.36
CA LEU A 3 12.56 -3.61 -3.50
C LEU A 3 12.47 -2.39 -4.43
N THR A 4 13.44 -1.48 -4.36
CA THR A 4 13.51 -0.29 -5.22
C THR A 4 13.84 -0.61 -6.68
N ALA A 5 14.65 -1.65 -6.93
CA ALA A 5 14.98 -2.09 -8.28
C ALA A 5 13.78 -2.80 -8.93
N CYS A 6 13.13 -3.72 -8.20
CA CYS A 6 11.98 -4.46 -8.73
C CYS A 6 10.79 -3.53 -9.01
N THR A 7 10.51 -2.57 -8.11
CA THR A 7 9.44 -1.56 -8.34
C THR A 7 9.77 -0.60 -9.48
N ALA A 8 11.05 -0.30 -9.74
CA ALA A 8 11.45 0.49 -10.90
C ALA A 8 11.19 -0.26 -12.22
N VAL A 9 11.53 -1.56 -12.28
CA VAL A 9 11.27 -2.40 -13.46
C VAL A 9 9.77 -2.50 -13.77
N VAL A 10 8.93 -2.66 -12.73
CA VAL A 10 7.46 -2.66 -12.89
C VAL A 10 6.94 -1.31 -13.40
N GLY A 11 7.57 -0.20 -13.00
CA GLY A 11 7.20 1.15 -13.44
C GLY A 11 7.35 1.40 -14.94
N TYR A 12 8.28 0.71 -15.62
CA TYR A 12 8.47 0.81 -17.06
C TYR A 12 7.45 0.02 -17.89
N VAL A 13 6.63 -0.82 -17.26
CA VAL A 13 5.61 -1.62 -17.95
C VAL A 13 4.36 -0.76 -18.18
N PRO A 14 3.75 -0.80 -19.39
CA PRO A 14 2.51 -0.07 -19.68
C PRO A 14 1.34 -0.58 -18.83
N GLU A 15 0.39 0.31 -18.52
CA GLU A 15 -0.79 -0.02 -17.72
C GLU A 15 -1.62 -1.12 -18.38
N GLY A 16 -1.93 -2.19 -17.63
CA GLY A 16 -2.67 -3.33 -18.14
C GLY A 16 -2.77 -4.48 -17.14
N SER A 17 -3.46 -5.55 -17.53
CA SER A 17 -3.60 -6.77 -16.71
C SER A 17 -2.24 -7.40 -16.37
N PHE A 18 -1.29 -7.36 -17.31
CA PHE A 18 0.07 -7.86 -17.11
C PHE A 18 0.84 -7.05 -16.06
N LYS A 19 0.78 -5.71 -16.11
CA LYS A 19 1.42 -4.85 -15.09
C LYS A 19 0.85 -5.12 -13.71
N ARG A 20 -0.47 -5.28 -13.60
CA ARG A 20 -1.14 -5.59 -12.33
C ARG A 20 -0.70 -6.94 -11.77
N TRP A 21 -0.61 -7.96 -12.61
CA TRP A 21 -0.12 -9.28 -12.21
C TRP A 21 1.36 -9.22 -11.78
N LEU A 22 2.20 -8.54 -12.55
CA LEU A 22 3.62 -8.38 -12.25
C LEU A 22 3.82 -7.63 -10.94
N ASN A 23 3.08 -6.53 -10.74
CA ASN A 23 3.10 -5.76 -9.50
C ASN A 23 2.69 -6.61 -8.30
N TYR A 24 1.64 -7.42 -8.43
CA TYR A 24 1.21 -8.32 -7.37
C TYR A 24 2.31 -9.31 -6.97
N LYS A 25 2.93 -9.98 -7.95
CA LYS A 25 4.01 -10.95 -7.71
C LYS A 25 5.26 -10.29 -7.12
N VAL A 26 5.67 -9.16 -7.68
CA VAL A 26 6.85 -8.41 -7.23
C VAL A 26 6.65 -7.87 -5.83
N SER A 27 5.48 -7.30 -5.53
CA SER A 27 5.18 -6.74 -4.21
C SER A 27 5.22 -7.83 -3.14
N ILE A 28 4.51 -8.95 -3.32
CA ILE A 28 4.51 -10.05 -2.34
C ILE A 28 5.93 -10.59 -2.11
N MET A 29 6.72 -10.78 -3.18
CA MET A 29 8.10 -11.23 -3.05
C MET A 29 8.98 -10.22 -2.29
N CYS A 30 8.90 -8.94 -2.63
CA CYS A 30 9.69 -7.89 -1.99
C CYS A 30 9.35 -7.73 -0.51
N PHE A 31 8.06 -7.74 -0.16
CA PHE A 31 7.62 -7.66 1.24
C PHE A 31 7.88 -8.94 2.00
N GLY A 32 7.79 -10.11 1.36
CA GLY A 32 8.18 -11.39 1.95
C GLY A 32 9.67 -11.41 2.34
N VAL A 33 10.55 -10.97 1.44
CA VAL A 33 12.00 -10.83 1.73
C VAL A 33 12.24 -9.84 2.88
N LEU A 34 11.51 -8.71 2.88
CA LEU A 34 11.62 -7.72 3.95
C LEU A 34 11.13 -8.27 5.30
N SER A 35 10.04 -9.04 5.31
CA SER A 35 9.52 -9.72 6.49
C SER A 35 10.52 -10.74 7.05
N SER A 36 11.13 -11.54 6.17
CA SER A 36 12.18 -12.49 6.55
C SER A 36 13.41 -11.79 7.12
N ALA A 37 13.83 -10.67 6.51
CA ALA A 37 14.95 -9.87 7.00
C ALA A 37 14.70 -9.26 8.39
N LEU A 38 13.43 -8.98 8.73
CA LEU A 38 12.99 -8.55 10.06
C LEU A 38 12.66 -9.71 11.01
N SER A 39 12.85 -10.96 10.58
CA SER A 39 12.47 -12.17 11.33
C SER A 39 11.01 -12.14 11.82
N SER A 40 10.13 -11.52 11.04
CA SER A 40 8.72 -11.38 11.40
C SER A 40 7.97 -12.70 11.21
N VAL A 41 7.26 -13.12 12.25
CA VAL A 41 6.36 -14.28 12.22
C VAL A 41 4.93 -13.74 12.14
N ILE A 42 4.27 -13.95 11.01
CA ILE A 42 2.93 -13.43 10.73
C ILE A 42 1.94 -14.59 10.75
N THR A 43 0.95 -14.52 11.63
CA THR A 43 -0.15 -15.48 11.72
C THR A 43 -1.45 -14.79 11.32
N TYR A 44 -2.12 -15.29 10.30
CA TYR A 44 -3.41 -14.78 9.85
C TYR A 44 -4.54 -15.54 10.54
N HIS A 45 -5.48 -14.80 11.13
CA HIS A 45 -6.69 -15.34 11.73
C HIS A 45 -7.91 -14.92 10.90
N ASN A 46 -8.90 -15.80 10.80
CA ASN A 46 -10.16 -15.57 10.08
C ASN A 46 -9.97 -15.10 8.61
N PRO A 47 -9.20 -15.84 7.79
CA PRO A 47 -8.90 -15.46 6.41
C PRO A 47 -10.15 -15.36 5.51
N GLU A 48 -11.27 -15.96 5.90
CA GLU A 48 -12.58 -15.84 5.25
C GLU A 48 -13.14 -14.40 5.29
N ASN A 49 -12.72 -13.59 6.26
CA ASN A 49 -13.13 -12.18 6.37
C ASN A 49 -12.22 -11.24 5.58
N ARG A 50 -11.28 -11.77 4.78
CA ARG A 50 -10.45 -10.95 3.92
C ARG A 50 -11.34 -10.16 2.96
N PRO A 51 -11.09 -8.86 2.79
CA PRO A 51 -11.83 -8.08 1.81
C PRO A 51 -11.55 -8.66 0.42
N ILE A 52 -12.60 -9.01 -0.33
CA ILE A 52 -12.49 -9.40 -1.75
C ILE A 52 -12.71 -8.17 -2.64
N ARG A 53 -13.59 -7.26 -2.19
CA ARG A 53 -13.89 -5.96 -2.80
C ARG A 53 -14.34 -5.02 -1.70
N GLY A 54 -13.48 -4.12 -1.24
CA GLY A 54 -13.81 -3.24 -0.15
C GLY A 54 -12.64 -2.47 0.42
N ILE A 55 -12.92 -1.79 1.54
CA ILE A 55 -11.95 -1.00 2.29
C ILE A 55 -11.62 -1.76 3.57
N CYS A 56 -10.33 -2.01 3.79
CA CYS A 56 -9.84 -2.51 5.07
C CYS A 56 -9.28 -1.34 5.88
N VAL A 57 -9.53 -1.37 7.19
CA VAL A 57 -9.14 -0.33 8.13
C VAL A 57 -8.52 -1.04 9.33
N ALA A 58 -7.31 -0.67 9.77
CA ALA A 58 -6.84 -1.02 11.10
C ALA A 58 -6.48 0.20 11.93
N ASN A 59 -6.58 -0.02 13.23
CA ASN A 59 -6.45 1.00 14.27
C ASN A 59 -5.03 1.10 14.84
N HIS A 60 -4.19 0.09 14.65
CA HIS A 60 -2.79 0.10 15.07
C HIS A 60 -1.95 0.65 13.91
N THR A 61 -1.17 1.71 14.18
CA THR A 61 -0.57 2.57 13.14
C THR A 61 0.95 2.58 13.23
N SER A 62 1.56 1.39 13.10
CA SER A 62 2.98 1.25 12.86
C SER A 62 3.25 1.04 11.35
N PRO A 63 4.40 1.49 10.81
CA PRO A 63 4.82 1.13 9.45
C PRO A 63 4.93 -0.39 9.21
N ILE A 64 5.04 -1.17 10.29
CA ILE A 64 5.09 -2.64 10.26
C ILE A 64 3.73 -3.23 9.87
N ASP A 65 2.62 -2.56 10.22
CA ASP A 65 1.28 -3.02 9.85
C ASP A 65 1.13 -3.05 8.32
N VAL A 66 1.69 -2.06 7.63
CA VAL A 66 1.75 -2.03 6.16
C VAL A 66 2.54 -3.22 5.61
N LEU A 67 3.67 -3.57 6.24
CA LEU A 67 4.50 -4.71 5.81
C LEU A 67 3.74 -6.03 5.95
N VAL A 68 3.09 -6.23 7.10
CA VAL A 68 2.32 -7.45 7.39
C VAL A 68 1.20 -7.63 6.38
N LEU A 69 0.46 -6.56 6.07
CA LEU A 69 -0.64 -6.59 5.10
C LEU A 69 -0.14 -6.85 3.68
N MET A 70 0.97 -6.24 3.29
CA MET A 70 1.56 -6.41 1.97
C MET A 70 2.18 -7.79 1.74
N CYS A 71 2.49 -8.52 2.83
CA CYS A 71 2.85 -9.94 2.75
C CYS A 71 1.65 -10.83 2.43
N ASP A 72 0.43 -10.40 2.79
CA ASP A 72 -0.80 -11.16 2.53
C ASP A 72 -1.34 -10.91 1.12
N ASN A 73 -1.45 -9.63 0.73
CA ASN A 73 -2.06 -9.22 -0.52
C ASN A 73 -1.55 -7.84 -0.96
N CYS A 74 -1.72 -7.51 -2.24
CA CYS A 74 -1.37 -6.20 -2.77
C CYS A 74 -2.51 -5.19 -2.51
N TYR A 75 -2.40 -4.46 -1.40
CA TYR A 75 -3.33 -3.40 -1.02
C TYR A 75 -2.93 -2.05 -1.60
N SER A 76 -3.89 -1.18 -1.92
CA SER A 76 -3.60 0.24 -2.13
C SER A 76 -3.68 0.97 -0.79
N LEU A 77 -2.60 1.64 -0.40
CA LEU A 77 -2.50 2.35 0.86
C LEU A 77 -2.98 3.79 0.74
N ILE A 78 -3.65 4.25 1.79
CA ILE A 78 -3.91 5.66 2.04
C ILE A 78 -3.25 6.04 3.34
N GLY A 79 -2.36 7.04 3.33
CA GLY A 79 -1.71 7.49 4.55
C GLY A 79 -0.98 8.81 4.39
N GLN A 80 -0.34 9.26 5.46
CA GLN A 80 0.45 10.49 5.43
C GLN A 80 1.80 10.25 4.75
N ARG A 81 2.29 11.26 4.03
CA ARG A 81 3.65 11.26 3.47
C ARG A 81 4.67 11.36 4.60
N HIS A 82 5.68 10.49 4.56
CA HIS A 82 6.79 10.46 5.50
C HIS A 82 8.10 10.81 4.79
N GLY A 83 9.05 11.39 5.54
CA GLY A 83 10.41 11.64 5.07
C GLY A 83 11.35 10.45 5.31
N GLY A 84 12.64 10.65 5.05
CA GLY A 84 13.70 9.67 5.34
C GLY A 84 13.54 8.34 4.60
N PHE A 85 13.93 7.24 5.24
CA PHE A 85 13.85 5.89 4.68
C PHE A 85 12.42 5.49 4.30
N LEU A 86 11.44 5.78 5.17
CA LEU A 86 10.02 5.51 4.90
C LEU A 86 9.53 6.26 3.67
N GLY A 87 9.98 7.50 3.45
CA GLY A 87 9.66 8.26 2.23
C GLY A 87 10.26 7.67 0.95
N ILE A 88 11.39 6.98 1.02
CA ILE A 88 11.95 6.24 -0.12
C ILE A 88 11.10 5.00 -0.40
N LEU A 89 10.74 4.26 0.65
CA LEU A 89 9.87 3.09 0.54
C LEU A 89 8.49 3.46 -0.02
N GLN A 90 7.86 4.51 0.51
CA GLN A 90 6.57 5.03 0.01
C GLN A 90 6.65 5.40 -1.48
N ARG A 91 7.72 6.07 -1.92
CA ARG A 91 7.94 6.41 -3.33
C ARG A 91 8.15 5.19 -4.21
N ALA A 92 8.86 4.17 -3.73
CA ALA A 92 9.03 2.91 -4.46
C ALA A 92 7.68 2.20 -4.65
N LEU A 93 6.87 2.14 -3.59
CA LEU A 93 5.54 1.54 -3.63
C LEU A 93 4.57 2.30 -4.54
N ALA A 94 4.62 3.64 -4.52
CA ALA A 94 3.77 4.49 -5.35
C ALA A 94 3.99 4.30 -6.86
N ARG A 95 5.17 3.81 -7.29
CA ARG A 95 5.43 3.46 -8.70
C ARG A 95 4.80 2.14 -9.11
N ALA A 96 4.59 1.25 -8.14
CA ALA A 96 4.12 -0.10 -8.38
C ALA A 96 2.59 -0.14 -8.36
N SER A 97 1.98 0.51 -7.36
CA SER A 97 0.53 0.58 -7.17
C SER A 97 0.08 2.03 -6.92
N PRO A 98 -1.11 2.44 -7.41
CA PRO A 98 -1.65 3.76 -7.15
C PRO A 98 -2.02 3.91 -5.66
N HIS A 99 -1.08 4.44 -4.88
CA HIS A 99 -1.25 4.78 -3.46
C HIS A 99 -1.57 6.26 -3.29
N ILE A 100 -2.41 6.59 -2.31
CA ILE A 100 -2.72 7.99 -1.99
C ILE A 100 -1.91 8.41 -0.75
N TRP A 101 -1.01 9.37 -0.94
CA TRP A 101 -0.24 9.98 0.14
C TRP A 101 -0.68 11.42 0.37
N PHE A 102 -0.98 11.79 1.61
CA PHE A 102 -1.37 13.15 1.99
C PHE A 102 -0.24 13.90 2.68
N GLU A 103 -0.10 15.20 2.40
CA GLU A 103 0.80 16.08 3.14
C GLU A 103 0.13 16.62 4.41
N ARG A 104 0.87 16.76 5.53
CA ARG A 104 0.33 17.26 6.81
C ARG A 104 -0.29 18.67 6.72
N CYS A 105 0.03 19.43 5.69
CA CYS A 105 -0.50 20.77 5.45
C CYS A 105 -1.75 20.77 4.54
N GLU A 106 -2.07 19.64 3.91
CA GLU A 106 -3.18 19.47 2.96
C GLU A 106 -4.41 18.85 3.65
N VAL A 107 -4.59 19.10 4.95
CA VAL A 107 -5.67 18.54 5.79
C VAL A 107 -7.04 19.14 5.46
N LYS A 108 -7.10 20.16 4.58
CA LYS A 108 -8.32 20.92 4.32
C LYS A 108 -9.29 20.34 3.30
N ASP A 109 -8.97 19.26 2.59
CA ASP A 109 -9.82 18.86 1.47
C ASP A 109 -10.33 17.42 1.58
N ARG A 110 -11.21 17.18 2.57
CA ARG A 110 -12.01 15.94 2.68
C ARG A 110 -12.74 15.62 1.37
N GLU A 111 -13.10 16.64 0.59
CA GLU A 111 -13.72 16.48 -0.73
C GLU A 111 -12.73 15.92 -1.77
N ALA A 112 -11.48 16.38 -1.77
CA ALA A 112 -10.43 15.83 -2.64
C ALA A 112 -10.16 14.36 -2.32
N VAL A 113 -10.12 13.97 -1.04
CA VAL A 113 -10.02 12.56 -0.61
C VAL A 113 -11.19 11.75 -1.16
N THR A 114 -12.40 12.26 -0.99
CA THR A 114 -13.63 11.56 -1.40
C THR A 114 -13.71 11.41 -2.92
N LYS A 115 -13.30 12.43 -3.69
CA LYS A 115 -13.21 12.36 -5.16
C LYS A 115 -12.15 11.36 -5.63
N ARG A 116 -10.95 11.36 -5.04
CA ARG A 116 -9.90 10.40 -5.39
C ARG A 116 -10.28 8.97 -5.03
N LEU A 117 -10.90 8.77 -3.87
CA LEU A 117 -11.47 7.50 -3.45
C LEU A 117 -12.52 6.98 -4.45
N LYS A 118 -13.47 7.84 -4.85
CA LYS A 118 -14.49 7.47 -5.85
C LYS A 118 -13.88 7.04 -7.18
N ASN A 119 -12.88 7.78 -7.67
CA ASN A 119 -12.18 7.42 -8.92
C ASN A 119 -11.43 6.09 -8.81
N ILE A 120 -10.68 5.86 -7.73
CA ILE A 120 -9.94 4.59 -7.54
C ILE A 120 -10.90 3.41 -7.40
N PHE A 121 -12.01 3.60 -6.69
CA PHE A 121 -13.02 2.55 -6.53
C PHE A 121 -13.65 2.16 -7.87
N LEU A 122 -13.92 3.14 -8.74
CA LEU A 122 -14.45 2.90 -10.08
C LEU A 122 -13.43 2.26 -11.03
N ILE A 123 -12.15 2.62 -10.94
CA ILE A 123 -11.15 2.25 -11.95
C ILE A 123 -10.44 0.94 -11.63
N LEU A 124 -10.14 0.64 -10.35
CA LEU A 124 -9.13 -0.37 -10.05
C LEU A 124 -9.68 -1.71 -9.55
N GLN A 125 -10.86 -1.81 -8.94
CA GLN A 125 -11.29 -3.09 -8.31
C GLN A 125 -10.14 -3.69 -7.46
N ILE A 126 -9.38 -2.83 -6.76
CA ILE A 126 -8.23 -3.19 -5.93
C ILE A 126 -8.62 -2.96 -4.48
N HIS A 127 -8.19 -3.87 -3.61
CA HIS A 127 -8.37 -3.78 -2.16
C HIS A 127 -7.73 -2.50 -1.64
N LEU A 128 -8.55 -1.60 -1.11
CA LEU A 128 -8.08 -0.34 -0.58
C LEU A 128 -7.89 -0.48 0.93
N TYR A 129 -6.75 -0.04 1.43
CA TYR A 129 -6.43 -0.05 2.84
C TYR A 129 -6.26 1.39 3.33
N LEU A 130 -7.14 1.80 4.24
CA LEU A 130 -7.13 3.13 4.83
C LEU A 130 -6.32 3.10 6.12
N PHE A 131 -5.10 3.63 6.05
CA PHE A 131 -4.26 3.88 7.21
C PHE A 131 -4.47 5.33 7.66
N PHE A 132 -5.51 5.57 8.46
CA PHE A 132 -5.66 6.85 9.14
C PHE A 132 -4.57 6.92 10.21
N LEU A 133 -3.45 7.59 9.91
CA LEU A 133 -2.49 7.97 10.95
C LEU A 133 -3.28 8.68 12.05
N LYS A 134 -3.32 8.09 13.24
CA LYS A 134 -3.36 8.87 14.48
C LYS A 134 -2.05 9.67 14.54
N ALA A 135 -1.98 10.76 13.77
CA ALA A 135 -1.06 11.87 13.98
C ALA A 135 -1.84 13.08 14.53
N LEU A 136 -2.89 12.79 15.30
CA LEU A 136 -3.66 13.71 16.13
C LEU A 136 -3.91 13.03 17.49
N VAL A 137 -2.84 12.59 18.14
CA VAL A 137 -2.62 12.72 19.59
C VAL A 137 -1.13 12.99 19.77
#